data_AF-A0A935JC83-F1
#
_entry.id   AF-A0A935JC83-F1
#
_cell.length_a   1.000
_cell.length_b   1.000
_cell.length_c   1.000
_cell.angle_alpha   90.00
_cell.angle_beta   90.00
_cell.angle_gamma   90.00
#
_symmetry.space_group_name_H-M   'P 1'
#
loop_
_entity.id
_entity.type
_entity.pdbx_description
1 polymer ?
#
loop_
_entity_poly.entity_id
_entity_poly.type
_entity_poly.pdbx_seq_one_letter_code
_entity_poly.pdbx_strand_id
1 'polypeptide(L)'
;MKIEADKWRHFYAGATMAILLCSAGILMNINLKLVFIFAFIIVVCVSFGFEIFSLISGLGRYDIWDAVATIIGGTVGLGLCMFFF
;
A
#
# COMPACT_ATOMS: atom_id res chain seq x y z
N MET A 1 -18.89 -11.68 6.95
CA MET A 1 -17.79 -10.72 7.17
C MET A 1 -18.26 -9.37 6.62
N LYS A 2 -18.71 -8.45 7.48
CA LYS A 2 -19.15 -7.12 7.03
C LYS A 2 -17.86 -6.35 6.76
N ILE A 3 -17.58 -5.99 5.51
CA ILE A 3 -16.45 -5.10 5.21
C ILE A 3 -16.81 -3.77 5.85
N GLU A 4 -16.26 -3.51 7.03
CA GLU A 4 -16.45 -2.23 7.71
C GLU A 4 -15.93 -1.12 6.79
N ALA A 5 -16.60 0.04 6.76
CA ALA A 5 -16.22 1.17 5.91
C ALA A 5 -14.75 1.59 6.10
N ASP A 6 -14.17 1.23 7.24
CA ASP A 6 -12.76 1.41 7.60
C ASP A 6 -11.79 0.67 6.65
N LYS A 7 -12.11 -0.57 6.25
CA LYS A 7 -11.23 -1.36 5.36
C LYS A 7 -11.10 -0.76 3.97
N TRP A 8 -12.16 -0.09 3.50
CA TRP A 8 -12.11 0.65 2.23
C TRP A 8 -11.15 1.84 2.31
N ARG A 9 -11.03 2.50 3.47
CA ARG A 9 -10.06 3.60 3.64
C ARG A 9 -8.64 3.09 3.53
N HIS A 10 -8.33 1.96 4.15
CA HIS A 10 -7.04 1.28 4.04
C HIS A 10 -6.73 0.85 2.60
N PHE A 11 -7.72 0.30 1.89
CA PHE A 11 -7.60 0.00 0.47
C PHE A 11 -7.25 1.23 -0.37
N TYR A 12 -8.01 2.33 -0.24
CA TYR A 12 -7.75 3.56 -1.00
C TYR A 12 -6.40 4.19 -0.62
N ALA A 13 -6.01 4.13 0.66
CA ALA A 13 -4.70 4.59 1.12
C ALA A 13 -3.57 3.80 0.44
N GLY A 14 -3.68 2.46 0.41
CA GLY A 14 -2.73 1.60 -0.28
C GLY A 14 -2.63 1.90 -1.76
N ALA A 15 -3.77 2.02 -2.45
CA ALA A 15 -3.81 2.33 -3.88
C ALA A 15 -3.16 3.69 -4.20
N THR A 16 -3.49 4.71 -3.41
CA THR A 16 -2.92 6.06 -3.56
C THR A 16 -1.41 6.04 -3.33
N MET A 17 -0.95 5.38 -2.27
CA MET A 17 0.46 5.25 -1.94
C MET A 17 1.24 4.54 -3.06
N ALA A 18 0.71 3.44 -3.61
CA ALA A 18 1.31 2.74 -4.73
C ALA A 18 1.45 3.62 -5.98
N ILE A 19 0.41 4.36 -6.35
CA ILE A 19 0.43 5.27 -7.50
C ILE A 19 1.48 6.38 -7.29
N LEU A 20 1.57 6.94 -6.09
CA LEU A 20 2.56 7.97 -5.77
C LEU A 20 3.99 7.45 -5.86
N LEU A 21 4.27 6.28 -5.26
CA LEU A 21 5.58 5.65 -5.32
C LEU A 21 5.99 5.30 -6.76
N CYS A 22 5.04 4.77 -7.54
CA CYS A 22 5.26 4.45 -8.94
C CYS A 22 5.57 5.71 -9.76
N SER A 23 4.74 6.75 -9.63
CA SER A 23 4.93 8.04 -10.31
C SER A 23 6.27 8.69 -9.95
N ALA A 24 6.66 8.65 -8.67
CA ALA A 24 7.95 9.15 -8.21
C ALA A 24 9.12 8.38 -8.84
N GLY A 25 9.05 7.04 -8.87
CA GLY A 25 10.08 6.22 -9.50
C GLY A 25 10.23 6.47 -11.00
N ILE A 26 9.12 6.68 -11.70
CA ILE A 26 9.10 7.04 -13.13
C ILE A 26 9.74 8.43 -13.34
N LEU A 27 9.36 9.44 -12.53
CA LEU A 27 9.96 10.78 -12.60
C LEU A 27 11.48 10.77 -12.35
N MET A 28 11.96 9.84 -11.53
CA MET A 28 13.38 9.62 -11.26
C MET A 28 14.10 8.81 -12.37
N ASN A 29 13.44 8.47 -13.47
CA ASN A 29 13.95 7.62 -14.55
C ASN A 29 14.48 6.25 -14.06
N ILE A 30 13.89 5.72 -12.98
CA ILE A 30 14.22 4.37 -12.51
C ILE A 30 13.59 3.36 -13.45
N ASN A 31 14.28 2.23 -13.67
CA ASN A 31 13.73 1.13 -14.46
C ASN A 31 12.34 0.71 -13.94
N LEU A 32 11.33 0.67 -14.81
CA LEU A 32 9.94 0.43 -14.43
C LEU A 32 9.75 -0.88 -13.63
N LYS A 33 10.51 -1.94 -13.95
CA LYS A 33 10.47 -3.20 -13.18
C LYS A 33 10.97 -3.01 -11.75
N LEU A 34 12.04 -2.23 -11.58
CA LEU A 34 12.57 -1.91 -10.25
C LEU A 34 11.62 -1.01 -9.46
N VAL A 35 11.01 -0.01 -10.11
CA VAL A 35 9.99 0.85 -9.49
C VAL A 35 8.87 -0.01 -8.90
N PHE A 36 8.39 -0.98 -9.67
CA PHE A 36 7.34 -1.90 -9.24
C PHE A 36 7.73 -2.72 -8.02
N ILE A 37 8.91 -3.36 -8.08
CA ILE A 37 9.41 -4.20 -7.00
C ILE A 37 9.57 -3.37 -5.72
N PHE A 38 10.22 -2.22 -5.81
CA PHE A 38 10.44 -1.36 -4.66
C PHE A 38 9.13 -0.78 -4.12
N ALA A 39 8.23 -0.29 -4.97
CA ALA A 39 6.96 0.24 -4.53
C ALA A 39 6.10 -0.83 -3.84
N PHE A 40 6.07 -2.06 -4.36
CA PHE A 40 5.37 -3.17 -3.71
C PHE A 40 5.98 -3.52 -2.34
N ILE A 41 7.31 -3.63 -2.26
CA ILE A 41 8.02 -3.88 -0.99
C ILE A 41 7.68 -2.79 0.02
N ILE A 42 7.73 -1.52 -0.38
CA ILE A 42 7.43 -0.39 0.50
C ILE A 42 5.96 -0.46 0.98
N VAL A 43 5.00 -0.73 0.09
CA VAL A 43 3.58 -0.91 0.48
C VAL A 43 3.44 -2.01 1.52
N VAL A 44 4.07 -3.18 1.31
CA VAL A 44 4.01 -4.31 2.26
C VAL A 44 4.63 -3.92 3.59
N CYS A 45 5.85 -3.35 3.58
CA CYS A 45 6.57 -2.95 4.79
C CYS A 45 5.82 -1.89 5.59
N VAL A 46 5.24 -0.89 4.92
CA VAL A 46 4.47 0.17 5.58
C VAL A 46 3.16 -0.38 6.15
N SER A 47 2.45 -1.23 5.38
CA SER A 47 1.19 -1.82 5.82
C SER A 47 1.37 -2.68 7.08
N PHE A 48 2.35 -3.60 7.10
CA PHE A 48 2.64 -4.38 8.30
C PHE A 48 3.32 -3.56 9.40
N GLY A 49 4.12 -2.57 9.03
CA GLY A 49 4.81 -1.68 9.96
C GLY A 49 3.84 -0.89 10.83
N PHE A 50 2.78 -0.34 10.25
CA PHE A 50 1.73 0.34 11.01
C PHE A 50 1.01 -0.61 11.97
N GLU A 51 0.74 -1.85 11.53
CA GLU A 51 0.05 -2.83 12.36
C GLU A 51 0.89 -3.29 13.55
N ILE A 52 2.17 -3.60 13.32
CA ILE A 52 3.10 -3.94 14.39
C ILE A 52 3.30 -2.74 15.32
N PHE A 53 3.36 -1.53 14.77
CA PHE A 53 3.46 -0.32 15.58
C PHE A 53 2.23 -0.13 16.47
N SER A 54 1.02 -0.30 15.95
CA SER A 54 -0.22 -0.24 16.74
C SER A 54 -0.30 -1.34 17.79
N LEU A 55 0.20 -2.55 17.48
CA LEU A 55 0.30 -3.64 18.44
C LEU A 55 1.25 -3.31 19.61
N ILE A 56 2.43 -2.74 19.32
CA ILE A 56 3.46 -2.46 20.33
C ILE A 56 3.14 -1.21 21.14
N SER A 57 2.68 -0.14 20.48
CA SER A 57 2.44 1.15 21.12
C SER A 57 1.09 1.23 21.83
N GLY A 58 0.15 0.33 21.51
CA GLY A 58 -1.24 0.44 21.95
C GLY A 58 -1.99 1.64 21.37
N LEU A 59 -1.39 2.37 20.42
CA LEU A 59 -2.01 3.49 19.73
C LEU A 59 -2.72 2.97 18.48
N GLY A 60 -4.04 2.91 18.54
CA GLY A 60 -4.89 2.43 17.46
C GLY A 60 -5.44 1.03 17.71
N ARG A 61 -6.11 0.47 16.69
CA ARG A 61 -6.67 -0.88 16.72
C ARG A 61 -5.75 -1.79 15.92
N TYR A 62 -5.16 -2.79 16.57
CA TYR A 62 -4.48 -3.85 15.85
C TYR A 62 -5.50 -4.72 15.13
N ASP A 63 -5.44 -4.73 13.81
CA ASP A 63 -6.24 -5.56 12.92
C ASP A 63 -5.47 -5.86 11.63
N ILE A 64 -4.97 -7.09 11.51
CA ILE A 64 -4.21 -7.57 10.34
C ILE A 64 -4.97 -7.33 9.02
N TRP A 65 -6.30 -7.27 9.05
CA TRP A 65 -7.10 -6.99 7.86
C TRP A 65 -6.91 -5.57 7.31
N ASP A 66 -6.44 -4.61 8.10
CA ASP A 66 -6.08 -3.27 7.62
C ASP A 66 -4.80 -3.29 6.78
N ALA A 67 -3.80 -4.04 7.23
CA ALA A 67 -2.60 -4.28 6.44
C ALA A 67 -2.94 -5.03 5.13
N VAL A 68 -3.77 -6.07 5.20
CA VAL A 68 -4.20 -6.83 4.01
C VAL A 68 -4.98 -5.94 3.04
N ALA A 69 -5.95 -5.15 3.52
CA ALA A 69 -6.71 -4.23 2.68
C ALA A 69 -5.81 -3.21 1.99
N THR A 70 -4.83 -2.66 2.72
CA THR A 70 -3.83 -1.73 2.18
C THR A 70 -2.96 -2.38 1.10
N ILE A 71 -2.48 -3.61 1.29
CA ILE A 71 -1.69 -4.34 0.30
C ILE A 71 -2.50 -4.64 -0.96
N ILE A 72 -3.76 -5.06 -0.83
CA ILE A 72 -4.65 -5.31 -1.98
C ILE A 72 -4.84 -4.00 -2.75
N GLY A 73 -5.14 -2.90 -2.05
CA GLY A 73 -5.25 -1.57 -2.64
C GLY A 73 -3.98 -1.15 -3.37
N GLY A 74 -2.83 -1.31 -2.74
CA GLY A 74 -1.54 -0.99 -3.34
C GLY A 74 -1.22 -1.83 -4.56
N THR A 75 -1.60 -3.11 -4.57
CA THR A 75 -1.45 -3.99 -5.74
C THR A 75 -2.31 -3.49 -6.91
N VAL A 76 -3.55 -3.07 -6.64
CA VAL A 76 -4.42 -2.46 -7.66
C VAL A 76 -3.85 -1.13 -8.16
N GLY A 77 -3.36 -0.27 -7.25
CA GLY A 77 -2.74 1.00 -7.60
C GLY A 77 -1.48 0.84 -8.47
N LEU A 78 -0.64 -0.15 -8.16
CA LEU A 78 0.49 -0.52 -9.01
C LEU A 78 0.03 -1.02 -10.37
N GLY A 79 -0.94 -1.95 -10.41
CA GLY A 79 -1.50 -2.46 -11.66
C GLY A 79 -2.05 -1.35 -12.56
N LEU A 80 -2.72 -0.35 -11.99
CA LEU A 80 -3.13 0.86 -12.71
C LEU A 80 -1.93 1.62 -13.26
N CYS A 81 -0.88 1.83 -12.45
CA CYS A 81 0.34 2.48 -12.92
C CYS A 81 0.94 1.75 -14.15
N MET A 82 1.04 0.42 -14.13
CA MET A 82 1.53 -0.36 -15.28
C MET A 82 0.65 -0.26 -16.52
N PHE A 83 -0.64 -0.02 -16.35
CA PHE A 83 -1.55 0.12 -17.49
C PHE A 83 -1.36 1.48 -18.20
N PHE A 84 -0.99 2.52 -17.46
CA PHE A 84 -0.86 3.89 -17.99
C PHE A 84 0.57 4.28 -18.41
N PHE A 85 1.58 3.52 -18.01
CA PHE A 85 3.00 3.80 -18.27
C PHE A 85 3.72 2.57 -18.85
#